data_AF-A0A7S3LHX7-F1
#
_entry.id   AF-A0A7S3LHX7-F1
#
_cell.length_a   1.000
_cell.length_b   1.000
_cell.length_c   1.000
_cell.angle_alpha   90.00
_cell.angle_beta   90.00
_cell.angle_gamma   90.00
#
_symmetry.space_group_name_H-M   'P 1'
#
loop_
_entity.id
_entity.type
_entity.pdbx_description
1 polymer ?
#
loop_
_entity_poly.entity_id
_entity_poly.type
_entity_poly.pdbx_seq_one_letter_code
_entity_poly.pdbx_strand_id
1 'polypeptide(L)'
;TQFILQPSLDDATAEWVFPQPPLQDRLPKPQRSNLPGGDDFELGTLGLSYVENIKREGSDYRRVHCVPNPCTLRINEVVIGVTSTDILLQTSINETNGHLPAGSRLARIAQHLLQQRSYFPLFPAPINLDWQQSWDMPCRPDLLICPSKLAPLCKAVL
;
A
#
# COMPACT_ATOMS: atom_id res chain seq x y z
N THR A 1 20.49 -1.07 -0.47
CA THR A 1 19.09 -0.62 -0.44
C THR A 1 18.18 -1.81 -0.58
N GLN A 2 17.14 -1.87 0.25
CA GLN A 2 16.03 -2.82 0.16
C GLN A 2 14.82 -2.05 -0.39
N PHE A 3 14.01 -2.69 -1.22
CA PHE A 3 12.81 -2.12 -1.83
C PHE A 3 11.59 -2.87 -1.32
N ILE A 4 10.55 -2.14 -0.93
CA ILE A 4 9.26 -2.70 -0.53
C ILE A 4 8.24 -2.17 -1.53
N LEU A 5 7.54 -3.08 -2.22
CA LEU A 5 6.54 -2.76 -3.23
C LEU A 5 5.16 -3.15 -2.71
N GLN A 6 4.27 -2.17 -2.58
CA GLN A 6 2.88 -2.36 -2.17
C GLN A 6 1.96 -1.99 -3.34
N PRO A 7 0.96 -2.82 -3.68
CA PRO A 7 0.04 -2.51 -4.77
C PRO A 7 -0.89 -1.35 -4.41
N SER A 8 -1.46 -0.73 -5.44
CA SER A 8 -2.57 0.23 -5.38
C SER A 8 -3.78 -0.30 -6.14
N LEU A 9 -4.98 0.16 -5.76
CA LEU A 9 -6.20 -0.11 -6.54
C LEU A 9 -6.13 0.50 -7.95
N ASP A 10 -5.26 1.48 -8.15
CA ASP A 10 -5.00 2.10 -9.45
C ASP A 10 -3.96 1.34 -10.30
N ASP A 11 -3.36 0.27 -9.78
CA ASP A 11 -2.39 -0.53 -10.53
C ASP A 11 -3.11 -1.45 -11.53
N ALA A 12 -2.93 -1.19 -12.82
CA ALA A 12 -3.54 -1.97 -13.90
C ALA A 12 -3.21 -3.48 -13.84
N THR A 13 -2.05 -3.82 -13.26
CA THR A 13 -1.56 -5.20 -13.15
C THR A 13 -1.89 -5.88 -11.82
N ALA A 14 -2.42 -5.16 -10.82
CA ALA A 14 -2.78 -5.75 -9.53
C ALA A 14 -4.27 -6.15 -9.49
N GLU A 15 -4.70 -6.74 -8.38
CA GLU A 15 -6.13 -6.94 -8.06
C GLU A 15 -6.80 -5.59 -7.78
N TRP A 16 -8.03 -5.38 -8.24
CA TRP A 16 -8.72 -4.08 -8.10
C TRP A 16 -9.69 -4.03 -6.90
N VAL A 17 -9.53 -4.96 -5.95
CA VAL A 17 -10.35 -5.12 -4.74
C VAL A 17 -9.46 -5.02 -3.51
N PHE A 18 -9.87 -4.24 -2.52
CA PHE A 18 -9.17 -4.09 -1.24
C PHE A 18 -9.76 -5.04 -0.19
N PRO A 19 -8.95 -5.67 0.68
CA PRO A 19 -7.49 -5.67 0.69
C PRO A 19 -6.88 -6.45 -0.51
N GLN A 20 -5.74 -5.99 -1.01
CA GLN A 20 -5.05 -6.57 -2.18
C GLN A 20 -3.91 -7.51 -1.73
N PRO A 21 -3.71 -8.64 -2.44
CA PRO A 21 -2.54 -9.51 -2.23
C PRO A 21 -1.24 -8.81 -2.68
N PRO A 22 -0.05 -9.32 -2.29
CA PRO A 22 1.21 -8.81 -2.79
C PRO A 22 1.31 -8.84 -4.32
N LEU A 23 2.07 -7.90 -4.88
CA LEU A 23 2.39 -7.90 -6.32
C LEU A 23 3.07 -9.21 -6.72
N GLN A 24 2.52 -9.86 -7.73
CA GLN A 24 3.00 -11.14 -8.26
C GLN A 24 2.91 -11.17 -9.79
N ASP A 25 3.70 -12.05 -10.40
CA ASP A 25 3.61 -12.31 -11.84
C ASP A 25 2.24 -12.93 -12.16
N ARG A 26 1.58 -12.40 -13.19
CA ARG A 26 0.24 -12.85 -13.62
C ARG A 26 0.30 -14.17 -14.38
N LEU A 27 1.44 -14.44 -15.02
CA LEU A 27 1.66 -15.67 -15.78
C LEU A 27 2.76 -16.50 -15.12
N PRO A 28 2.62 -17.84 -15.07
CA PRO A 28 3.67 -18.73 -14.54
C PRO A 28 4.97 -18.64 -15.33
N LYS A 29 4.87 -18.25 -16.61
CA LYS A 29 6.01 -17.99 -17.50
C LYS A 29 5.74 -16.69 -18.25
N PRO A 30 6.73 -15.80 -18.36
CA PRO A 30 6.61 -14.62 -19.20
C PRO A 30 6.29 -15.03 -20.65
N GLN A 31 5.32 -14.35 -21.26
CA GLN A 31 4.99 -14.53 -22.67
C GLN A 31 5.66 -13.43 -23.48
N ARG A 32 6.34 -13.81 -24.57
CA ARG A 32 6.85 -12.81 -25.52
C ARG A 32 5.67 -12.10 -26.16
N SER A 33 5.76 -10.78 -26.24
CA SER A 33 4.72 -10.01 -26.92
C SER A 33 4.75 -10.29 -28.43
N ASN A 34 3.58 -10.46 -29.03
CA ASN A 34 3.44 -10.58 -30.49
C ASN A 34 3.29 -9.21 -31.17
N LEU A 35 3.59 -8.12 -30.43
CA LEU A 35 3.44 -6.77 -30.93
C LEU A 35 4.64 -6.42 -31.82
N PRO A 36 4.42 -5.79 -33.00
CA PRO A 36 5.51 -5.33 -33.84
C PRO A 36 6.46 -4.41 -33.06
N GLY A 37 7.74 -4.78 -32.96
CA GLY A 37 8.74 -4.03 -32.18
C GLY A 37 8.72 -4.27 -30.67
N GLY A 38 7.95 -5.25 -30.20
CA GLY A 38 7.81 -5.61 -28.78
C GLY A 38 8.59 -6.86 -28.36
N ASP A 39 9.58 -7.29 -29.14
CA ASP A 39 10.33 -8.54 -28.90
C ASP A 39 11.06 -8.57 -27.54
N ASP A 40 11.44 -7.40 -27.02
CA ASP A 40 12.10 -7.23 -25.71
C ASP A 40 11.11 -7.16 -24.54
N PHE A 41 9.80 -7.07 -24.80
CA PHE A 41 8.77 -6.93 -23.78
C PHE A 41 8.18 -8.30 -23.41
N GLU A 42 8.44 -8.73 -22.18
CA GLU A 42 7.82 -9.91 -21.59
C GLU A 42 6.49 -9.54 -20.90
N LEU A 43 5.39 -10.07 -21.41
CA LEU A 43 4.06 -9.87 -20.85
C LEU A 43 3.83 -10.80 -19.66
N GLY A 44 3.22 -10.25 -18.61
CA GLY A 44 2.73 -11.02 -17.46
C GLY A 44 3.76 -11.27 -16.36
N THR A 45 4.97 -10.71 -16.48
CA THR A 45 5.98 -10.69 -15.42
C THR A 45 6.21 -9.26 -14.91
N LEU A 46 6.55 -9.15 -13.63
CA LEU A 46 7.05 -7.93 -13.00
C LEU A 46 8.56 -7.75 -13.21
N GLY A 47 9.23 -8.72 -13.85
CA GLY A 47 10.68 -8.68 -14.13
C GLY A 47 11.55 -8.72 -12.87
N LEU A 48 10.98 -9.10 -11.72
CA LEU A 48 11.68 -9.07 -10.42
C LEU A 48 12.83 -10.09 -10.36
N SER A 49 12.73 -11.19 -11.09
CA SER A 49 13.78 -12.20 -11.24
C SER A 49 15.08 -11.60 -11.79
N TYR A 50 15.00 -10.67 -12.75
CA TYR A 50 16.16 -9.98 -13.30
C TYR A 50 16.87 -9.13 -12.23
N VAL A 51 16.09 -8.44 -11.39
CA VAL A 51 16.61 -7.59 -10.31
C VAL A 51 17.38 -8.40 -9.26
N GLU A 52 16.94 -9.63 -9.00
CA GLU A 52 17.58 -10.54 -8.05
C GLU A 52 18.88 -11.14 -8.61
N ASN A 53 18.91 -11.46 -9.91
CA ASN A 53 20.03 -12.11 -10.58
C ASN A 53 21.22 -11.18 -10.91
N ILE A 54 21.09 -9.85 -10.83
CA ILE A 54 22.20 -8.90 -11.05
C ILE A 54 23.30 -9.00 -9.97
N LYS A 55 23.07 -9.75 -8.88
CA LYS A 55 24.06 -9.89 -7.81
C LYS A 55 25.18 -10.89 -8.15
N ARG A 56 26.41 -10.40 -7.99
CA ARG A 56 27.66 -11.15 -7.92
C ARG A 56 27.60 -12.26 -6.86
N GLU A 57 28.20 -13.39 -7.21
CA GLU A 57 28.36 -14.65 -6.46
C GLU A 57 28.42 -14.48 -4.93
N GLY A 58 27.50 -15.12 -4.20
CA GLY A 58 27.66 -15.43 -2.77
C GLY A 58 26.67 -14.83 -1.77
N SER A 59 25.59 -14.14 -2.18
CA SER A 59 24.57 -13.67 -1.22
C SER A 59 23.12 -13.84 -1.71
N ASP A 60 22.36 -14.74 -1.08
CA ASP A 60 20.96 -15.08 -1.40
C ASP A 60 19.91 -14.05 -0.93
N TYR A 61 20.33 -12.82 -0.60
CA TYR A 61 19.40 -11.84 -0.04
C TYR A 61 18.55 -11.19 -1.14
N ARG A 62 17.24 -11.51 -1.18
CA ARG A 62 16.24 -10.80 -1.99
C ARG A 62 16.21 -9.31 -1.64
N ARG A 63 16.32 -8.44 -2.66
CA ARG A 63 16.35 -6.98 -2.50
C ARG A 63 14.99 -6.32 -2.60
N VAL A 64 14.01 -6.99 -3.22
CA VAL A 64 12.68 -6.45 -3.50
C VAL A 64 11.65 -7.30 -2.81
N HIS A 65 10.85 -6.72 -1.93
CA HIS A 65 9.84 -7.40 -1.13
C HIS A 65 8.47 -6.89 -1.55
N CYS A 66 7.66 -7.74 -2.17
CA CYS A 66 6.28 -7.41 -2.47
C CYS A 66 5.41 -7.68 -1.23
N VAL A 67 4.61 -6.70 -0.82
CA VAL A 67 3.76 -6.75 0.37
C VAL A 67 2.29 -6.49 -0.02
N PRO A 68 1.31 -6.97 0.76
CA PRO A 68 -0.10 -6.73 0.47
C PRO A 68 -0.49 -5.26 0.72
N ASN A 69 -1.71 -4.89 0.33
CA ASN A 69 -2.32 -3.61 0.68
C ASN A 69 -3.63 -3.83 1.46
N PRO A 70 -3.72 -3.42 2.73
CA PRO A 70 -2.73 -2.72 3.53
C PRO A 70 -1.65 -3.68 4.06
N CYS A 71 -0.59 -3.15 4.69
CA CYS A 71 0.39 -3.97 5.40
C CYS A 71 0.89 -3.32 6.70
N THR A 72 1.23 -4.17 7.68
CA THR A 72 2.02 -3.79 8.86
C THR A 72 3.35 -4.54 8.77
N LEU A 73 4.45 -3.81 8.76
CA LEU A 73 5.80 -4.36 8.65
C LEU A 73 6.67 -3.84 9.79
N ARG A 74 7.68 -4.62 10.16
CA ARG A 74 8.65 -4.22 11.18
C ARG A 74 10.03 -4.05 10.56
N ILE A 75 10.61 -2.87 10.68
CA ILE A 75 12.00 -2.60 10.29
C ILE A 75 12.78 -2.38 11.58
N ASN A 76 13.65 -3.33 11.92
CA ASN A 76 14.34 -3.42 13.21
C ASN A 76 13.32 -3.44 14.37
N GLU A 77 13.25 -2.35 15.14
CA GLU A 77 12.37 -2.17 16.30
C GLU A 77 11.14 -1.30 15.99
N VAL A 78 11.04 -0.74 14.79
CA VAL A 78 9.98 0.20 14.40
C VAL A 78 8.89 -0.54 13.64
N VAL A 79 7.66 -0.46 14.14
CA VAL A 79 6.46 -0.96 13.47
C VAL A 79 5.90 0.11 12.54
N ILE A 80 5.80 -0.21 11.26
CA ILE A 80 5.33 0.68 10.22
C ILE A 80 4.02 0.13 9.63
N GLY A 81 2.96 0.91 9.69
CA GLY A 81 1.72 0.64 8.98
C GLY A 81 1.70 1.38 7.66
N VAL A 82 1.35 0.70 6.57
CA VAL A 82 1.28 1.31 5.23
C VAL A 82 0.00 0.88 4.54
N THR A 83 -0.71 1.85 3.97
CA THR A 83 -1.83 1.63 3.04
C THR A 83 -1.65 2.52 1.84
N SER A 84 -1.93 2.03 0.63
CA SER A 84 -1.87 2.83 -0.59
C SER A 84 -3.22 3.48 -0.94
N THR A 85 -4.30 3.10 -0.26
CA THR A 85 -5.62 3.72 -0.44
C THR A 85 -5.62 5.12 0.17
N ASP A 86 -6.21 6.10 -0.54
CA ASP A 86 -6.31 7.49 -0.08
C ASP A 86 -7.42 7.67 0.97
N ILE A 87 -7.36 6.90 2.05
CA ILE A 87 -8.31 6.93 3.16
C ILE A 87 -8.35 8.31 3.83
N LEU A 88 -7.23 9.04 3.86
CA LEU A 88 -7.19 10.38 4.41
C LEU A 88 -8.10 11.33 3.62
N LEU A 89 -8.05 11.30 2.28
CA LEU A 89 -8.95 12.10 1.44
C LEU A 89 -10.41 11.66 1.57
N GLN A 90 -10.67 10.35 1.57
CA GLN A 90 -12.04 9.85 1.70
C GLN A 90 -12.66 10.29 3.03
N THR A 91 -12.00 9.99 4.15
CA THR A 91 -12.48 10.42 5.47
C THR A 91 -12.57 11.95 5.57
N SER A 92 -11.65 12.68 4.94
CA SER A 92 -11.68 14.15 4.90
C SER A 92 -12.99 14.72 4.33
N ILE A 93 -13.55 14.10 3.30
CA ILE A 93 -14.80 14.57 2.67
C ILE A 93 -16.04 14.13 3.46
N ASN A 94 -15.95 13.02 4.19
CA ASN A 94 -17.05 12.45 4.97
C ASN A 94 -17.07 12.86 6.45
N GLU A 95 -15.97 13.40 6.98
CA GLU A 95 -15.85 13.85 8.36
C GLU A 95 -16.59 15.18 8.57
N THR A 96 -17.41 15.23 9.61
CA THR A 96 -17.96 16.48 10.12
C THR A 96 -17.20 16.93 11.37
N ASN A 97 -16.92 18.22 11.48
CA ASN A 97 -16.34 18.79 12.69
C ASN A 97 -17.08 20.08 13.08
N GLY A 98 -17.23 20.29 14.40
CA GLY A 98 -17.82 21.50 14.95
C GLY A 98 -16.76 22.34 15.66
N HIS A 99 -16.38 23.47 15.07
CA HIS A 99 -15.59 24.54 15.71
C HIS A 99 -14.23 24.08 16.28
N LEU A 100 -13.49 23.25 15.54
CA LEU A 100 -12.14 22.81 15.92
C LEU A 100 -11.04 23.77 15.43
N PRO A 101 -9.88 23.81 16.10
CA PRO A 101 -8.76 24.66 15.69
C PRO A 101 -8.35 24.42 14.22
N ALA A 102 -8.05 25.50 13.50
CA ALA A 102 -7.57 25.42 12.13
C ALA A 102 -6.29 24.55 12.02
N GLY A 103 -6.16 23.78 10.94
CA GLY A 103 -5.01 22.88 10.73
C GLY A 103 -5.01 21.59 11.55
N SER A 104 -6.02 21.34 12.39
CA SER A 104 -6.16 20.08 13.14
C SER A 104 -6.73 18.92 12.31
N ARG A 105 -7.33 19.21 11.16
CA ARG A 105 -8.13 18.26 10.35
C ARG A 105 -7.38 16.98 10.00
N LEU A 106 -6.24 17.07 9.31
CA LEU A 106 -5.47 15.89 8.88
C LEU A 106 -4.99 15.02 10.06
N ALA A 107 -4.58 15.67 11.17
CA ALA A 107 -4.15 14.97 12.37
C ALA A 107 -5.29 14.16 13.00
N ARG A 108 -6.49 14.76 13.05
CA ARG A 108 -7.70 14.14 13.58
C ARG A 108 -8.19 12.99 12.70
N ILE A 109 -8.16 13.17 11.39
CA ILE A 109 -8.47 12.08 10.44
C ILE A 109 -7.53 10.91 10.66
N ALA A 110 -6.21 11.15 10.73
CA ALA A 110 -5.25 10.10 11.05
C ALA A 110 -5.50 9.47 12.44
N GLN A 111 -5.99 10.24 13.40
CA GLN A 111 -6.37 9.74 14.73
C GLN A 111 -7.56 8.77 14.66
N HIS A 112 -8.53 9.00 13.78
CA HIS A 112 -9.65 8.06 13.59
C HIS A 112 -9.16 6.68 13.17
N LEU A 113 -8.21 6.59 12.23
CA LEU A 113 -7.61 5.32 11.80
C LEU A 113 -6.98 4.56 12.98
N LEU A 114 -6.21 5.27 13.82
CA LEU A 114 -5.54 4.66 14.99
C LEU A 114 -6.52 4.23 16.08
N GLN A 115 -7.55 5.03 16.35
CA GLN A 115 -8.57 4.73 17.36
C GLN A 115 -9.44 3.54 16.94
N GLN A 116 -9.79 3.48 15.65
CA GLN A 116 -10.59 2.40 15.09
C GLN A 116 -9.77 1.16 14.77
N ARG A 117 -8.42 1.24 14.91
CA ARG A 117 -7.48 0.13 14.66
C ARG A 117 -7.71 -0.53 13.30
N SER A 118 -7.98 0.27 12.28
CA SER A 118 -8.33 -0.22 10.95
C SER A 118 -7.71 0.68 9.90
N TYR A 119 -7.15 0.07 8.85
CA TYR A 119 -6.57 0.81 7.73
C TYR A 119 -7.63 1.52 6.87
N PHE A 120 -8.90 1.09 6.98
CA PHE A 120 -10.01 1.66 6.21
C PHE A 120 -11.31 1.60 7.03
N PRO A 121 -11.50 2.51 8.00
CA PRO A 121 -12.68 2.46 8.88
C PRO A 121 -13.94 3.13 8.29
N LEU A 122 -13.84 3.76 7.12
CA LEU A 122 -14.95 4.48 6.49
C LEU A 122 -16.00 3.51 5.93
N PHE A 123 -17.24 3.63 6.39
CA PHE A 123 -18.37 2.85 5.90
C PHE A 123 -19.61 3.73 5.67
N PRO A 124 -20.35 3.55 4.55
CA PRO A 124 -20.06 2.66 3.43
C PRO A 124 -18.81 3.09 2.65
N ALA A 125 -18.07 2.11 2.15
CA ALA A 125 -16.80 2.38 1.49
C ALA A 125 -16.99 2.88 0.04
N PRO A 126 -16.27 3.92 -0.38
CA PRO A 126 -16.28 4.43 -1.75
C PRO A 126 -15.39 3.62 -2.71
N ILE A 127 -14.81 2.52 -2.24
CA ILE A 127 -13.90 1.63 -2.99
C ILE A 127 -14.45 0.20 -3.01
N ASN A 128 -13.92 -0.63 -3.92
CA ASN A 128 -14.26 -2.05 -3.96
C ASN A 128 -13.62 -2.76 -2.77
N LEU A 129 -14.45 -3.20 -1.83
CA LEU A 129 -14.03 -3.93 -0.63
C LEU A 129 -14.47 -5.40 -0.71
N ASP A 130 -13.55 -6.30 -0.38
CA ASP A 130 -13.87 -7.68 -0.06
C ASP A 130 -14.21 -7.80 1.43
N TRP A 131 -15.49 -7.91 1.73
CA TRP A 131 -16.03 -8.01 3.09
C TRP A 131 -15.63 -9.28 3.84
N GLN A 132 -15.10 -10.29 3.16
CA GLN A 132 -14.66 -11.54 3.80
C GLN A 132 -13.28 -11.41 4.43
N GLN A 133 -12.52 -10.38 4.07
CA GLN A 133 -11.17 -10.15 4.57
C GLN A 133 -11.16 -9.00 5.58
N SER A 134 -10.25 -9.08 6.56
CA SER A 134 -10.03 -8.02 7.53
C SER A 134 -8.89 -7.11 7.07
N TRP A 135 -9.04 -5.82 7.36
CA TRP A 135 -8.02 -4.77 7.16
C TRP A 135 -7.72 -4.06 8.50
N ASP A 136 -7.75 -4.84 9.58
CA ASP A 136 -7.46 -4.37 10.93
C ASP A 136 -5.96 -4.16 11.13
N MET A 137 -5.63 -3.18 11.96
CA MET A 137 -4.27 -2.95 12.42
C MET A 137 -3.98 -3.95 13.56
N PRO A 138 -2.98 -4.84 13.42
CA PRO A 138 -2.66 -5.84 14.45
C PRO A 138 -2.14 -5.19 15.74
N CYS A 139 -1.54 -4.00 15.62
CA CYS A 139 -1.13 -3.17 16.74
C CYS A 139 -1.14 -1.70 16.30
N ARG A 140 -0.96 -0.78 17.24
CA ARG A 140 -0.75 0.63 16.92
C ARG A 140 0.65 0.78 16.30
N PRO A 141 0.79 1.23 15.05
CA PRO A 141 2.09 1.41 14.44
C PRO A 141 2.83 2.61 15.05
N ASP A 142 4.15 2.53 15.08
CA ASP A 142 5.03 3.65 15.47
C ASP A 142 5.07 4.71 14.36
N LEU A 143 4.98 4.26 13.10
CA LEU A 143 4.91 5.11 11.91
C LEU A 143 3.76 4.66 11.02
N LEU A 144 2.84 5.57 10.70
CA LEU A 144 1.76 5.33 9.74
C LEU A 144 2.04 6.10 8.44
N ILE A 145 2.11 5.39 7.33
CA ILE A 145 2.31 5.96 6.00
C ILE A 145 1.00 5.81 5.22
N CYS A 146 0.38 6.95 4.93
CA CYS A 146 -0.84 7.06 4.13
C CYS A 146 -0.62 8.09 3.01
N PRO A 147 -0.22 7.64 1.81
CA PRO A 147 -0.19 8.51 0.64
C PRO A 147 -1.57 9.11 0.40
N SER A 148 -1.62 10.39 0.05
CA SER A 148 -2.86 11.11 -0.18
C SER A 148 -2.66 12.22 -1.20
N LYS A 149 -3.73 12.58 -1.93
CA LYS A 149 -3.76 13.79 -2.78
C LYS A 149 -3.82 15.09 -1.97
N LEU A 150 -4.00 14.99 -0.64
CA LEU A 150 -3.93 16.12 0.28
C LEU A 150 -2.49 16.63 0.43
N ALA A 151 -2.35 17.85 0.96
CA ALA A 151 -1.03 18.43 1.20
C ALA A 151 -0.16 17.51 2.11
N PRO A 152 1.12 17.28 1.76
CA PRO A 152 2.00 16.44 2.57
C PRO A 152 2.09 16.92 4.02
N LEU A 153 1.98 15.99 4.97
CA LEU A 153 2.04 16.27 6.40
C LEU A 153 2.82 15.18 7.12
N CYS A 154 3.67 15.59 8.06
CA CYS A 154 4.27 14.71 9.06
C CYS A 154 3.90 15.26 10.45
N LYS A 155 3.19 14.47 11.25
CA LYS A 155 2.72 14.90 12.57
C LYS A 155 2.62 13.72 13.52
N ALA A 156 3.05 13.92 14.76
CA ALA A 156 2.77 12.98 15.84
C ALA A 156 1.27 13.02 16.17
N VAL A 157 0.63 11.87 16.09
CA VAL A 157 -0.78 11.67 16.46
C VAL A 157 -0.79 10.76 17.68
N LEU A 158 -1.45 11.20 18.75
CA LEU A 158 -1.60 10.47 20.02
C LEU A 158 -2.93 9.70 20.04
#